data_AF-A0A0Q6XH15-F1
#
_entry.id   AF-A0A0Q6XH15-F1
#
_cell.length_a   1.000
_cell.length_b   1.000
_cell.length_c   1.000
_cell.angle_alpha   90.00
_cell.angle_beta   90.00
_cell.angle_gamma   90.00
#
_symmetry.space_group_name_H-M   'P 1'
#
loop_
_entity.id
_entity.type
_entity.pdbx_description
1 polymer ?
#
loop_
_entity_poly.entity_id
_entity_poly.type
_entity_poly.pdbx_seq_one_letter_code
_entity_poly.pdbx_strand_id
1 'polypeptide(L)'
;MTFLIESERRQSQLDFQASATEIEVGDRRDCPLPLPELLALHPGHPAVREVHEGGLTAVVYKVHALGRDWAVKRARTPCLVQNVDGQTSFLNEVQRRAEISALRAEPGGAGRFPGIVSTVYASLRHGVAVSPWIPGTPVSTWDARRFQQVFETGRELLRAGFFEWDFSPGNLLDDGQQVWLFDFGYMYRFDPLRHFNSGGDGTTAPLCHLAERIESRHVFGTWLDQDPADVLVSFRQAKCVALATYRQLHDELRADGATAQVLGWLAGVADGWERALAGDLHGLYLREGWRSHVMDLEDDLHGRTCTPKTLQRVDWLLDAVRTHHGALLAQGGLFDGDEARSRDGLIARYTAKRREAEGLQVRLAA
;
A
#
# COMPACT_ATOMS: atom_id res chain seq x y z
N MET A 1 30.23 -7.56 1.42
CA MET A 1 28.96 -7.98 0.78
C MET A 1 27.86 -7.18 1.44
N THR A 2 27.15 -6.34 0.70
CA THR A 2 25.97 -5.65 1.22
C THR A 2 24.87 -6.68 1.39
N PHE A 3 24.32 -6.78 2.59
CA PHE A 3 23.31 -7.76 2.95
C PHE A 3 21.93 -7.17 2.65
N LEU A 4 21.24 -7.72 1.65
CA LEU A 4 19.93 -7.22 1.22
C LEU A 4 18.83 -8.03 1.91
N ILE A 5 18.18 -7.44 2.92
CA ILE A 5 17.06 -8.04 3.65
C ILE A 5 15.92 -8.48 2.71
N GLU A 6 15.75 -7.77 1.58
CA GLU A 6 14.76 -8.11 0.55
C GLU A 6 15.08 -9.42 -0.16
N SER A 7 16.36 -9.65 -0.51
CA SER A 7 16.80 -10.88 -1.17
C SER A 7 16.67 -12.08 -0.25
N GLU A 8 17.00 -11.92 1.02
CA GLU A 8 16.83 -12.97 2.02
C GLU A 8 15.37 -13.31 2.29
N ARG A 9 14.52 -12.29 2.43
CA ARG A 9 13.07 -12.48 2.53
C ARG A 9 12.55 -13.31 1.36
N ARG A 10 12.90 -12.93 0.12
CA ARG A 10 12.48 -13.66 -1.09
C ARG A 10 12.97 -15.10 -1.06
N GLN A 11 14.23 -15.33 -0.70
CA GLN A 11 14.77 -16.69 -0.60
C GLN A 11 14.04 -17.50 0.47
N SER A 12 13.81 -16.93 1.66
CA SER A 12 13.08 -17.58 2.74
C SER A 12 11.64 -17.93 2.34
N GLN A 13 10.96 -17.07 1.58
CA GLN A 13 9.61 -17.36 1.07
C GLN A 13 9.63 -18.50 0.04
N LEU A 14 10.60 -18.53 -0.87
CA LEU A 14 10.76 -19.61 -1.83
C LEU A 14 11.08 -20.95 -1.14
N ASP A 15 11.98 -20.94 -0.15
CA ASP A 15 12.33 -22.12 0.63
C ASP A 15 11.12 -22.64 1.41
N PHE A 16 10.33 -21.74 2.01
CA PHE A 16 9.12 -22.10 2.72
C PHE A 16 8.09 -22.73 1.77
N GLN A 17 7.86 -22.12 0.61
CA GLN A 17 6.93 -22.65 -0.39
C GLN A 17 7.37 -24.03 -0.91
N ALA A 18 8.68 -24.23 -1.10
CA ALA A 18 9.25 -25.52 -1.48
C ALA A 18 9.11 -26.60 -0.39
N SER A 19 9.09 -26.20 0.89
CA SER A 19 8.92 -27.13 2.02
C SER A 19 7.53 -27.76 2.10
N ALA A 20 6.52 -27.18 1.43
CA ALA A 20 5.10 -27.57 1.52
C ALA A 20 4.53 -27.57 2.96
N THR A 21 5.17 -26.85 3.87
CA THR A 21 4.71 -26.66 5.25
C THR A 21 3.40 -25.87 5.26
N GLU A 22 2.48 -26.23 6.16
CA GLU A 22 1.22 -25.51 6.36
C GLU A 22 1.42 -24.28 7.25
N ILE A 23 0.66 -23.22 6.96
CA ILE A 23 0.38 -22.16 7.92
C ILE A 23 -1.14 -22.07 8.04
N GLU A 24 -1.65 -22.45 9.21
CA GLU A 24 -3.07 -22.34 9.55
C GLU A 24 -3.24 -21.22 10.59
N VAL A 25 -4.18 -20.31 10.34
CA VAL A 25 -4.53 -19.20 11.23
C VAL A 25 -6.00 -19.34 11.61
N GLY A 26 -6.32 -19.15 12.89
CA GLY A 26 -7.69 -19.29 13.39
C GLY A 26 -8.16 -20.75 13.43
N ASP A 27 -9.48 -20.96 13.43
CA ASP A 27 -10.08 -22.28 13.51
C ASP A 27 -11.11 -22.49 12.40
N ARG A 28 -10.97 -23.60 11.68
CA ARG A 28 -11.91 -24.00 10.61
C ARG A 28 -13.36 -24.14 11.07
N ARG A 29 -13.60 -24.34 12.37
CA ARG A 29 -14.94 -24.43 12.98
C ARG A 29 -15.63 -23.07 13.05
N ASP A 30 -14.86 -21.99 13.01
CA ASP A 30 -15.38 -20.62 13.03
C ASP A 30 -15.71 -20.09 11.63
N CYS A 31 -15.44 -20.90 10.59
CA CYS A 31 -15.77 -20.57 9.21
C CYS A 31 -17.30 -20.51 8.96
N PRO A 32 -17.75 -19.68 8.01
CA PRO A 32 -19.16 -19.59 7.62
C PRO A 32 -19.74 -20.88 7.03
N LEU A 33 -18.90 -21.67 6.37
CA LEU A 33 -19.24 -22.92 5.71
C LEU A 33 -18.10 -23.93 5.94
N PRO A 34 -18.35 -25.24 5.83
CA PRO A 34 -17.30 -26.25 5.87
C PRO A 34 -16.20 -25.97 4.82
N LEU A 35 -14.94 -26.25 5.17
CA LEU A 35 -13.80 -26.00 4.30
C LEU A 35 -13.96 -26.57 2.87
N PRO A 36 -14.42 -27.82 2.66
CA PRO A 36 -14.65 -28.33 1.30
C PRO A 36 -15.63 -27.49 0.47
N GLU A 37 -16.63 -26.90 1.11
CA GLU A 37 -17.61 -26.03 0.46
C GLU A 37 -17.00 -24.67 0.10
N LEU A 38 -16.18 -24.09 1.00
CA LEU A 38 -15.41 -22.87 0.71
C LEU A 38 -14.47 -23.03 -0.49
N LEU A 39 -13.85 -24.20 -0.63
CA LEU A 39 -12.95 -24.50 -1.76
C LEU A 39 -13.71 -24.73 -3.07
N ALA A 40 -14.98 -25.14 -2.99
CA ALA A 40 -15.85 -25.39 -4.14
C ALA A 40 -16.67 -24.17 -4.57
N LEU A 41 -16.49 -23.00 -3.93
CA LEU A 41 -17.23 -21.79 -4.29
C LEU A 41 -17.08 -21.42 -5.78
N HIS A 42 -18.19 -21.01 -6.36
CA HIS A 42 -18.30 -20.49 -7.71
C HIS A 42 -19.44 -19.45 -7.75
N PRO A 43 -19.57 -18.62 -8.81
CA PRO A 43 -20.57 -17.55 -8.85
C PRO A 43 -22.03 -18.01 -8.68
N GLY A 44 -22.33 -19.27 -9.01
CA GLY A 44 -23.67 -19.86 -8.89
C GLY A 44 -23.94 -20.57 -7.56
N HIS A 45 -22.99 -20.55 -6.61
CA HIS A 45 -23.15 -21.20 -5.32
C HIS A 45 -24.22 -20.46 -4.49
N PRO A 46 -25.18 -21.13 -3.83
CA PRO A 46 -26.32 -20.48 -3.16
C PRO A 46 -25.93 -19.44 -2.09
N ALA A 47 -24.79 -19.64 -1.44
CA ALA A 47 -24.27 -18.73 -0.42
C ALA A 47 -23.50 -17.52 -1.00
N VAL A 48 -23.11 -17.54 -2.29
CA VAL A 48 -22.35 -16.44 -2.91
C VAL A 48 -23.30 -15.31 -3.29
N ARG A 49 -22.93 -14.08 -2.92
CA ARG A 49 -23.66 -12.85 -3.24
C ARG A 49 -22.97 -12.04 -4.32
N GLU A 50 -21.65 -11.93 -4.22
CA GLU A 50 -20.81 -11.15 -5.13
C GLU A 50 -19.49 -11.88 -5.34
N VAL A 51 -18.88 -11.67 -6.51
CA VAL A 51 -17.56 -12.21 -6.86
C VAL A 51 -16.69 -11.08 -7.38
N HIS A 52 -15.51 -10.92 -6.78
CA HIS A 52 -14.52 -9.93 -7.16
C HIS A 52 -13.32 -10.66 -7.78
N GLU A 53 -13.27 -10.67 -9.11
CA GLU A 53 -12.23 -11.36 -9.89
C GLU A 53 -11.11 -10.42 -10.36
N GLY A 54 -11.15 -9.14 -10.02
CA GLY A 54 -10.16 -8.15 -10.46
C GLY A 54 -8.74 -8.35 -9.89
N GLY A 55 -8.59 -9.18 -8.86
CA GLY A 55 -7.28 -9.46 -8.24
C GLY A 55 -6.39 -10.35 -9.12
N LEU A 56 -5.10 -9.99 -9.21
CA LEU A 56 -4.11 -10.76 -9.99
C LEU A 56 -3.65 -12.05 -9.29
N THR A 57 -3.76 -12.08 -7.96
CA THR A 57 -3.23 -13.18 -7.12
C THR A 57 -4.35 -14.02 -6.50
N ALA A 58 -5.58 -13.49 -6.42
CA ALA A 58 -6.71 -14.15 -5.77
C ALA A 58 -8.06 -13.74 -6.38
N VAL A 59 -9.08 -14.54 -6.08
CA VAL A 59 -10.51 -14.22 -6.27
C VAL A 59 -11.16 -14.08 -4.91
N VAL A 60 -12.02 -13.08 -4.72
CA VAL A 60 -12.76 -12.89 -3.46
C VAL A 60 -14.24 -13.13 -3.69
N TYR A 61 -14.84 -14.00 -2.87
CA TYR A 61 -16.27 -14.24 -2.84
C TYR A 61 -16.88 -13.56 -1.61
N LYS A 62 -17.94 -12.77 -1.82
CA LYS A 62 -18.82 -12.36 -0.74
C LYS A 62 -19.80 -13.50 -0.47
N VAL A 63 -19.69 -14.11 0.70
CA VAL A 63 -20.49 -15.27 1.10
C VAL A 63 -21.44 -14.87 2.23
N HIS A 64 -22.74 -15.12 2.05
CA HIS A 64 -23.74 -14.95 3.10
C HIS A 64 -24.01 -16.28 3.80
N ALA A 65 -23.66 -16.37 5.07
CA ALA A 65 -23.90 -17.55 5.90
C ALA A 65 -23.96 -17.16 7.37
N LEU A 66 -24.70 -17.94 8.17
CA LEU A 66 -24.88 -17.69 9.60
C LEU A 66 -25.40 -16.26 9.90
N GLY A 67 -26.27 -15.73 9.02
CA GLY A 67 -26.90 -14.42 9.18
C GLY A 67 -26.01 -13.21 8.93
N ARG A 68 -24.81 -13.38 8.39
CA ARG A 68 -23.89 -12.28 8.05
C ARG A 68 -23.09 -12.55 6.78
N ASP A 69 -22.45 -11.50 6.28
CA ASP A 69 -21.59 -11.57 5.10
C ASP A 69 -20.12 -11.80 5.49
N TRP A 70 -19.42 -12.53 4.64
CA TRP A 70 -18.04 -12.95 4.81
C TRP A 70 -17.25 -12.72 3.52
N ALA A 71 -15.99 -12.36 3.66
CA ALA A 71 -15.04 -12.34 2.54
C ALA A 71 -14.26 -13.66 2.54
N VAL A 72 -14.41 -14.44 1.47
CA VAL A 72 -13.64 -15.66 1.23
C VAL A 72 -12.68 -15.40 0.07
N LYS A 73 -11.40 -15.17 0.40
CA LYS A 73 -10.32 -14.98 -0.57
C LYS A 73 -9.73 -16.34 -0.92
N ARG A 74 -9.66 -16.65 -2.21
CA ARG A 74 -9.05 -17.85 -2.77
C ARG A 74 -7.87 -17.51 -3.66
N ALA A 75 -6.70 -18.07 -3.34
CA ALA A 75 -5.51 -17.92 -4.16
C ALA A 75 -5.74 -18.46 -5.58
N ARG A 76 -5.27 -17.74 -6.59
CA ARG A 76 -5.30 -18.20 -7.98
C ARG A 76 -4.24 -19.26 -8.20
N THR A 77 -4.62 -20.34 -8.88
CA THR A 77 -3.71 -21.38 -9.36
C THR A 77 -3.97 -21.56 -10.85
N PRO A 78 -3.14 -21.01 -11.75
CA PRO A 78 -1.89 -20.28 -11.50
C PRO A 78 -2.09 -18.80 -11.09
N CYS A 79 -1.13 -18.23 -10.35
CA CYS A 79 -1.05 -16.78 -10.09
C CYS A 79 -0.78 -16.02 -11.40
N LEU A 80 -1.40 -14.84 -11.59
CA LEU A 80 -1.20 -14.04 -12.80
C LEU A 80 0.08 -13.19 -12.74
N VAL A 81 0.58 -12.87 -11.54
CA VAL A 81 1.84 -12.13 -11.36
C VAL A 81 3.02 -13.11 -11.35
N GLN A 82 3.98 -12.89 -12.24
CA GLN A 82 5.07 -13.86 -12.49
C GLN A 82 6.36 -13.56 -11.72
N ASN A 83 6.50 -12.39 -11.09
CA ASN A 83 7.66 -12.10 -10.25
C ASN A 83 7.58 -12.84 -8.90
N VAL A 84 8.71 -12.94 -8.19
CA VAL A 84 8.80 -13.70 -6.92
C VAL A 84 7.80 -13.19 -5.88
N ASP A 85 7.67 -11.88 -5.74
CA ASP A 85 6.77 -11.27 -4.74
C ASP A 85 5.30 -11.56 -5.05
N GLY A 86 4.91 -11.56 -6.31
CA GLY A 86 3.57 -11.92 -6.75
C GLY A 86 3.25 -13.40 -6.56
N GLN A 87 4.19 -14.28 -6.90
CA GLN A 87 4.05 -15.73 -6.70
C GLN A 87 3.96 -16.11 -5.21
N THR A 88 4.68 -15.39 -4.35
CA THR A 88 4.71 -15.62 -2.90
C THR A 88 3.71 -14.75 -2.12
N SER A 89 2.90 -13.94 -2.80
CA SER A 89 1.98 -12.98 -2.18
C SER A 89 0.98 -13.63 -1.22
N PHE A 90 0.38 -14.78 -1.59
CA PHE A 90 -0.56 -15.46 -0.71
C PHE A 90 0.12 -16.09 0.52
N LEU A 91 1.33 -16.65 0.35
CA LEU A 91 2.16 -17.07 1.48
C LEU A 91 2.42 -15.89 2.43
N ASN A 92 2.84 -14.76 1.87
CA ASN A 92 3.10 -13.56 2.63
C ASN A 92 1.85 -13.09 3.39
N GLU A 93 0.70 -13.05 2.72
CA GLU A 93 -0.57 -12.68 3.35
C GLU A 93 -0.92 -13.59 4.53
N VAL A 94 -0.82 -14.91 4.38
CA VAL A 94 -1.12 -15.86 5.48
C VAL A 94 -0.14 -15.68 6.65
N GLN A 95 1.15 -15.46 6.38
CA GLN A 95 2.13 -15.14 7.42
C GLN A 95 1.78 -13.85 8.17
N ARG A 96 1.42 -12.78 7.45
CA ARG A 96 1.02 -11.49 8.06
C ARG A 96 -0.25 -11.62 8.88
N ARG A 97 -1.25 -12.36 8.39
CA ARG A 97 -2.46 -12.68 9.13
C ARG A 97 -2.14 -13.42 10.43
N ALA A 98 -1.23 -14.39 10.41
CA ALA A 98 -0.81 -15.14 11.58
C ALA A 98 -0.16 -14.22 12.63
N GLU A 99 0.83 -13.42 12.20
CA GLU A 99 1.58 -12.52 13.07
C GLU A 99 0.69 -11.42 13.68
N ILE A 100 -0.19 -10.80 12.88
CA ILE A 100 -1.14 -9.79 13.38
C ILE A 100 -2.15 -10.42 14.35
N SER A 101 -2.63 -11.64 14.08
CA SER A 101 -3.54 -12.35 14.98
C SER A 101 -2.86 -12.65 16.32
N ALA A 102 -1.58 -13.05 16.30
CA ALA A 102 -0.81 -13.26 17.52
C ALA A 102 -0.66 -11.96 18.32
N LEU A 103 -0.31 -10.84 17.68
CA LEU A 103 -0.19 -9.53 18.35
C LEU A 103 -1.52 -9.05 18.94
N ARG A 104 -2.65 -9.37 18.31
CA ARG A 104 -3.98 -9.04 18.86
C ARG A 104 -4.35 -9.87 20.08
N ALA A 105 -3.81 -11.09 20.19
CA ALA A 105 -4.02 -11.98 21.32
C ALA A 105 -3.16 -11.61 22.55
N GLU A 106 -2.13 -10.78 22.39
CA GLU A 106 -1.34 -10.26 23.51
C GLU A 106 -2.18 -9.39 24.46
N PRO A 107 -1.84 -9.32 25.76
CA PRO A 107 -2.49 -8.39 26.68
C PRO A 107 -2.43 -6.94 26.18
N GLY A 108 -3.59 -6.31 26.01
CA GLY A 108 -3.70 -4.96 25.43
C GLY A 108 -3.60 -4.91 23.89
N GLY A 109 -3.43 -6.04 23.22
CA GLY A 109 -3.25 -6.16 21.78
C GLY A 109 -4.51 -5.94 20.93
N ALA A 110 -5.70 -6.23 21.50
CA ALA A 110 -6.96 -6.24 20.75
C ALA A 110 -7.29 -4.92 20.05
N GLY A 111 -6.88 -3.79 20.62
CA GLY A 111 -7.11 -2.45 20.06
C GLY A 111 -5.98 -1.89 19.18
N ARG A 112 -4.85 -2.59 19.03
CA ARG A 112 -3.65 -2.05 18.37
C ARG A 112 -3.80 -1.81 16.86
N PHE A 113 -4.71 -2.53 16.20
CA PHE A 113 -4.84 -2.48 14.75
C PHE A 113 -6.30 -2.22 14.34
N PRO A 114 -6.86 -1.03 14.65
CA PRO A 114 -8.28 -0.75 14.46
C PRO A 114 -8.71 -0.77 12.99
N GLY A 115 -7.82 -0.36 12.07
CA GLY A 115 -8.07 -0.37 10.62
C GLY A 115 -7.58 -1.61 9.89
N ILE A 116 -7.34 -2.74 10.57
CA ILE A 116 -6.91 -3.99 9.93
C ILE A 116 -8.03 -5.02 9.99
N VAL A 117 -8.36 -5.66 8.87
CA VAL A 117 -9.40 -6.71 8.88
C VAL A 117 -8.98 -7.91 9.75
N SER A 118 -9.90 -8.42 10.56
CA SER A 118 -9.67 -9.64 11.35
C SER A 118 -9.61 -10.89 10.46
N THR A 119 -8.76 -11.84 10.82
CA THR A 119 -8.72 -13.16 10.19
C THR A 119 -9.53 -14.15 11.03
N VAL A 120 -10.48 -14.81 10.40
CA VAL A 120 -11.28 -15.88 11.03
C VAL A 120 -10.60 -17.23 10.79
N TYR A 121 -10.19 -17.44 9.54
CA TYR A 121 -9.45 -18.64 9.15
C TYR A 121 -8.54 -18.32 7.99
N ALA A 122 -7.35 -18.89 7.94
CA ALA A 122 -6.54 -18.93 6.73
C ALA A 122 -5.75 -20.24 6.68
N SER A 123 -5.58 -20.80 5.49
CA SER A 123 -4.69 -21.92 5.24
C SER A 123 -3.92 -21.71 3.96
N LEU A 124 -2.60 -21.82 4.08
CA LEU A 124 -1.68 -21.72 2.96
C LEU A 124 -1.90 -22.85 1.96
N ARG A 125 -1.92 -24.12 2.40
CA ARG A 125 -1.99 -25.24 1.44
C ARG A 125 -3.35 -25.33 0.75
N HIS A 126 -4.42 -24.92 1.44
CA HIS A 126 -5.75 -24.87 0.85
C HIS A 126 -5.98 -23.60 0.01
N GLY A 127 -5.06 -22.63 0.04
CA GLY A 127 -5.18 -21.43 -0.77
C GLY A 127 -6.39 -20.57 -0.39
N VAL A 128 -6.79 -20.54 0.89
CA VAL A 128 -8.02 -19.86 1.33
C VAL A 128 -7.78 -18.99 2.56
N ALA A 129 -8.39 -17.80 2.58
CA ALA A 129 -8.49 -16.93 3.74
C ALA A 129 -9.94 -16.44 3.89
N VAL A 130 -10.41 -16.40 5.14
CA VAL A 130 -11.77 -16.01 5.52
C VAL A 130 -11.68 -14.88 6.53
N SER A 131 -12.41 -13.81 6.26
CA SER A 131 -12.56 -12.66 7.15
C SER A 131 -14.01 -12.19 7.15
N PRO A 132 -14.44 -11.41 8.17
CA PRO A 132 -15.72 -10.72 8.12
C PRO A 132 -15.78 -9.83 6.87
N TRP A 133 -16.96 -9.75 6.23
CA TRP A 133 -17.15 -8.79 5.15
C TRP A 133 -17.10 -7.36 5.69
N ILE A 134 -16.35 -6.49 5.03
CA ILE A 134 -16.33 -5.06 5.33
C ILE A 134 -17.48 -4.42 4.54
N PRO A 135 -18.52 -3.87 5.19
CA PRO A 135 -19.64 -3.21 4.51
C PRO A 135 -19.25 -1.78 4.08
N GLY A 136 -18.12 -1.64 3.40
CA GLY A 136 -17.54 -0.36 3.00
C GLY A 136 -17.41 -0.20 1.49
N THR A 137 -17.06 1.02 1.09
CA THR A 137 -16.77 1.36 -0.32
C THR A 137 -15.31 1.76 -0.49
N PRO A 138 -14.74 1.62 -1.70
CA PRO A 138 -13.37 2.07 -1.95
C PRO A 138 -13.19 3.54 -1.56
N VAL A 139 -12.08 3.85 -0.91
CA VAL A 139 -11.77 5.23 -0.52
C VAL A 139 -11.53 6.06 -1.79
N SER A 140 -12.48 6.94 -2.13
CA SER A 140 -12.38 7.81 -3.31
C SER A 140 -12.17 9.28 -2.95
N THR A 141 -12.34 9.64 -1.69
CA THR A 141 -12.16 11.00 -1.16
C THR A 141 -11.39 10.93 0.16
N TRP A 142 -10.63 11.99 0.44
CA TRP A 142 -9.78 12.07 1.62
C TRP A 142 -10.15 13.26 2.48
N ASP A 143 -10.55 12.98 3.72
CA ASP A 143 -10.83 13.96 4.76
C ASP A 143 -9.95 13.71 6.00
N ALA A 144 -10.14 14.51 7.04
CA ALA A 144 -9.30 14.45 8.23
C ALA A 144 -9.42 13.10 8.94
N ARG A 145 -10.63 12.52 9.01
CA ARG A 145 -10.87 11.22 9.63
C ARG A 145 -10.14 10.12 8.89
N ARG A 146 -10.28 10.09 7.55
CA ARG A 146 -9.66 9.04 6.72
C ARG A 146 -8.14 9.10 6.78
N PHE A 147 -7.57 10.31 6.73
CA PHE A 147 -6.14 10.47 6.95
C PHE A 147 -5.73 9.99 8.33
N GLN A 148 -6.39 10.45 9.40
CA GLN A 148 -6.05 10.04 10.77
C GLN A 148 -6.07 8.53 10.93
N GLN A 149 -7.11 7.85 10.44
CA GLN A 149 -7.27 6.40 10.59
C GLN A 149 -6.25 5.59 9.80
N VAL A 150 -5.93 5.97 8.56
CA VAL A 150 -4.91 5.25 7.77
C VAL A 150 -3.51 5.48 8.33
N PHE A 151 -3.21 6.70 8.79
CA PHE A 151 -1.92 7.02 9.40
C PHE A 151 -1.74 6.35 10.76
N GLU A 152 -2.79 6.29 11.59
CA GLU A 152 -2.77 5.57 12.86
C GLU A 152 -2.53 4.07 12.64
N THR A 153 -3.27 3.46 11.71
CA THR A 153 -3.08 2.05 11.35
C THR A 153 -1.66 1.80 10.83
N GLY A 154 -1.17 2.66 9.95
CA GLY A 154 0.19 2.58 9.41
C GLY A 154 1.27 2.76 10.47
N ARG A 155 1.10 3.67 11.43
CA ARG A 155 2.03 3.88 12.55
C ARG A 155 2.18 2.61 13.37
N GLU A 156 1.07 1.99 13.74
CA GLU A 156 1.07 0.76 14.54
C GLU A 156 1.70 -0.42 13.78
N LEU A 157 1.45 -0.52 12.47
CA LEU A 157 2.13 -1.48 11.61
C LEU A 157 3.65 -1.25 11.61
N LEU A 158 4.10 -0.01 11.37
CA LEU A 158 5.53 0.32 11.36
C LEU A 158 6.19 0.00 12.70
N ARG A 159 5.60 0.42 13.82
CA ARG A 159 6.12 0.17 15.16
C ARG A 159 6.21 -1.34 15.46
N ALA A 160 5.25 -2.12 14.97
CA ALA A 160 5.27 -3.57 15.11
C ALA A 160 6.22 -4.28 14.12
N GLY A 161 6.88 -3.56 13.21
CA GLY A 161 7.83 -4.10 12.24
C GLY A 161 7.20 -4.62 10.95
N PHE A 162 6.06 -4.05 10.54
CA PHE A 162 5.41 -4.31 9.26
C PHE A 162 5.47 -3.08 8.37
N PHE A 163 5.93 -3.27 7.13
CA PHE A 163 5.92 -2.24 6.11
C PHE A 163 4.96 -2.65 4.99
N GLU A 164 3.82 -1.96 4.91
CA GLU A 164 2.86 -2.11 3.82
C GLU A 164 3.29 -1.26 2.61
N TRP A 165 3.45 -1.90 1.46
CA TRP A 165 3.89 -1.26 0.23
C TRP A 165 2.74 -0.77 -0.65
N ASP A 166 1.52 -1.29 -0.45
CA ASP A 166 0.40 -1.14 -1.36
C ASP A 166 -0.89 -0.65 -0.68
N PHE A 167 -0.86 0.61 -0.24
CA PHE A 167 -2.06 1.35 0.17
C PHE A 167 -2.91 1.80 -1.04
N SER A 168 -3.12 0.95 -2.03
CA SER A 168 -3.86 1.29 -3.26
C SER A 168 -5.37 1.38 -3.04
N PRO A 169 -6.12 2.02 -3.96
CA PRO A 169 -7.59 2.03 -3.93
C PRO A 169 -8.23 0.63 -3.85
N GLY A 170 -7.53 -0.39 -4.36
CA GLY A 170 -7.99 -1.78 -4.33
C GLY A 170 -7.87 -2.46 -2.96
N ASN A 171 -7.16 -1.85 -2.00
CA ASN A 171 -6.83 -2.44 -0.69
C ASN A 171 -7.37 -1.63 0.48
N LEU A 172 -8.09 -0.52 0.24
CA LEU A 172 -8.67 0.33 1.28
C LEU A 172 -10.19 0.49 1.09
N LEU A 173 -10.96 0.12 2.11
CA LEU A 173 -12.42 0.33 2.18
C LEU A 173 -12.76 1.24 3.35
N ASP A 174 -13.75 2.11 3.18
CA ASP A 174 -14.32 2.92 4.24
C ASP A 174 -15.78 2.52 4.46
N ASP A 175 -16.11 2.09 5.68
CA ASP A 175 -17.48 1.74 6.07
C ASP A 175 -18.28 2.95 6.61
N GLY A 176 -17.68 4.14 6.53
CA GLY A 176 -18.23 5.39 7.06
C GLY A 176 -17.85 5.67 8.51
N GLN A 177 -17.31 4.68 9.24
CA GLN A 177 -16.78 4.82 10.59
C GLN A 177 -15.27 4.59 10.62
N GLN A 178 -14.77 3.57 9.93
CA GLN A 178 -13.38 3.13 9.91
C GLN A 178 -12.89 2.91 8.48
N VAL A 179 -11.65 3.33 8.21
CA VAL A 179 -10.89 2.91 7.02
C VAL A 179 -10.19 1.59 7.32
N TRP A 180 -10.41 0.60 6.46
CA TRP A 180 -9.93 -0.76 6.58
C TRP A 180 -8.91 -1.10 5.50
N LEU A 181 -7.74 -1.59 5.90
CA LEU A 181 -6.78 -2.31 5.08
C LEU A 181 -7.02 -3.82 5.21
N PHE A 182 -7.11 -4.52 4.08
CA PHE A 182 -7.56 -5.91 4.05
C PHE A 182 -6.75 -6.87 3.17
N ASP A 183 -5.83 -6.37 2.34
CA ASP A 183 -4.88 -7.17 1.58
C ASP A 183 -3.46 -6.95 2.12
N PHE A 184 -2.74 -8.03 2.40
CA PHE A 184 -1.41 -8.00 3.02
C PHE A 184 -0.35 -8.71 2.15
N GLY A 185 -0.67 -8.96 0.86
CA GLY A 185 0.23 -9.66 -0.06
C GLY A 185 1.60 -8.97 -0.23
N TYR A 186 1.66 -7.65 -0.06
CA TYR A 186 2.87 -6.83 -0.16
C TYR A 186 3.28 -6.19 1.17
N MET A 187 2.81 -6.72 2.31
CA MET A 187 3.24 -6.30 3.64
C MET A 187 4.42 -7.13 4.11
N TYR A 188 5.57 -6.51 4.31
CA TYR A 188 6.81 -7.23 4.65
C TYR A 188 7.34 -6.86 6.03
N ARG A 189 8.07 -7.81 6.64
CA ARG A 189 8.77 -7.59 7.90
C ARG A 189 10.00 -6.73 7.70
N PHE A 190 10.27 -5.88 8.68
CA PHE A 190 11.52 -5.15 8.84
C PHE A 190 11.80 -4.91 10.33
N ASP A 191 13.00 -4.47 10.67
CA ASP A 191 13.34 -4.04 12.02
C ASP A 191 13.15 -2.51 12.13
N PRO A 192 12.08 -2.01 12.77
CA PRO A 192 11.82 -0.58 12.85
C PRO A 192 12.79 0.17 13.74
N LEU A 193 13.63 -0.53 14.52
CA LEU A 193 14.67 0.09 15.35
C LEU A 193 15.95 0.36 14.54
N ARG A 194 16.13 -0.32 13.40
CA ARG A 194 17.38 -0.28 12.60
C ARG A 194 17.19 0.11 11.14
N HIS A 195 16.02 -0.15 10.58
CA HIS A 195 15.73 0.03 9.16
C HIS A 195 14.64 1.09 8.96
N PHE A 196 14.68 1.77 7.81
CA PHE A 196 13.65 2.70 7.36
C PHE A 196 12.40 1.96 6.85
N ASN A 197 12.62 0.85 6.13
CA ASN A 197 11.59 0.01 5.54
C ASN A 197 12.14 -1.40 5.26
N SER A 198 11.39 -2.20 4.48
CA SER A 198 11.77 -3.58 4.13
C SER A 198 12.48 -3.73 2.77
N GLY A 199 12.84 -2.63 2.10
CA GLY A 199 13.43 -2.64 0.75
C GLY A 199 14.95 -2.61 0.77
N GLY A 200 15.61 -3.30 -0.18
CA GLY A 200 17.07 -3.36 -0.26
C GLY A 200 17.72 -3.89 1.01
N ASP A 201 18.58 -3.09 1.67
CA ASP A 201 19.19 -3.40 2.97
C ASP A 201 18.41 -2.84 4.18
N GLY A 202 17.23 -2.28 3.92
CA GLY A 202 16.39 -1.59 4.91
C GLY A 202 16.71 -0.10 5.06
N THR A 203 17.81 0.40 4.49
CA THR A 203 18.22 1.81 4.54
C THR A 203 18.42 2.45 3.17
N THR A 204 18.50 1.65 2.11
CA THR A 204 18.74 2.10 0.73
C THR A 204 17.57 2.80 0.05
N ALA A 205 16.36 2.70 0.60
CA ALA A 205 15.15 3.29 0.02
C ALA A 205 14.50 4.33 0.95
N PRO A 206 15.20 5.38 1.41
CA PRO A 206 14.70 6.32 2.43
C PRO A 206 13.50 7.15 1.97
N LEU A 207 13.24 7.22 0.65
CA LEU A 207 12.05 7.87 0.07
C LEU A 207 10.78 7.04 0.28
N CYS A 208 10.91 5.74 0.51
CA CYS A 208 9.77 4.85 0.73
C CYS A 208 9.42 4.84 2.22
N HIS A 209 8.33 5.53 2.58
CA HIS A 209 7.84 5.65 3.95
C HIS A 209 6.30 5.69 4.00
N LEU A 210 5.69 5.59 5.18
CA LEU A 210 4.23 5.48 5.32
C LEU A 210 3.44 6.56 4.56
N ALA A 211 3.72 7.84 4.84
CA ALA A 211 3.02 8.94 4.16
C ALA A 211 3.16 8.83 2.64
N GLU A 212 4.34 8.42 2.20
CA GLU A 212 4.66 8.29 0.80
C GLU A 212 3.93 7.12 0.14
N ARG A 213 3.87 5.95 0.78
CA ARG A 213 3.12 4.80 0.28
C ARG A 213 1.63 5.12 0.13
N ILE A 214 1.04 5.78 1.12
CA ILE A 214 -0.36 6.26 1.07
C ILE A 214 -0.55 7.25 -0.09
N GLU A 215 0.36 8.22 -0.21
CA GLU A 215 0.25 9.30 -1.18
C GLU A 215 0.40 8.84 -2.62
N SER A 216 1.47 8.08 -2.90
CA SER A 216 1.82 7.67 -4.25
C SER A 216 0.86 6.63 -4.80
N ARG A 217 0.50 5.63 -3.98
CA ARG A 217 -0.39 4.53 -4.36
C ARG A 217 -1.86 4.94 -4.46
N HIS A 218 -2.26 6.06 -3.83
CA HIS A 218 -3.67 6.40 -3.72
C HIS A 218 -3.99 7.89 -3.80
N VAL A 219 -3.51 8.68 -2.83
CA VAL A 219 -4.00 10.06 -2.63
C VAL A 219 -3.76 10.94 -3.85
N PHE A 220 -2.54 10.97 -4.40
CA PHE A 220 -2.25 11.79 -5.59
C PHE A 220 -3.06 11.36 -6.82
N GLY A 221 -3.42 10.07 -6.93
CA GLY A 221 -4.32 9.59 -7.98
C GLY A 221 -5.73 10.16 -7.85
N THR A 222 -6.25 10.26 -6.62
CA THR A 222 -7.59 10.84 -6.36
C THR A 222 -7.64 12.36 -6.56
N TRP A 223 -6.52 13.06 -6.36
CA TRP A 223 -6.44 14.51 -6.56
C TRP A 223 -6.36 14.95 -8.02
N LEU A 224 -6.08 14.03 -8.96
CA LEU A 224 -6.07 14.36 -10.40
C LEU A 224 -7.44 14.82 -10.93
N ASP A 225 -8.53 14.45 -10.26
CA ASP A 225 -9.90 14.82 -10.67
C ASP A 225 -10.44 16.05 -9.89
N GLN A 226 -9.62 16.68 -9.05
CA GLN A 226 -10.03 17.79 -8.17
C GLN A 226 -9.53 19.14 -8.68
N ASP A 227 -10.19 20.22 -8.24
CA ASP A 227 -9.72 21.57 -8.51
C ASP A 227 -8.36 21.82 -7.82
N PRO A 228 -7.36 22.40 -8.50
CA PRO A 228 -6.05 22.67 -7.91
C PRO A 228 -6.07 23.41 -6.56
N ALA A 229 -7.04 24.32 -6.35
CA ALA A 229 -7.18 25.04 -5.09
C ALA A 229 -7.58 24.10 -3.93
N ASP A 230 -8.50 23.17 -4.19
CA ASP A 230 -8.96 22.19 -3.21
C ASP A 230 -7.89 21.13 -2.89
N VAL A 231 -7.06 20.80 -3.89
CA VAL A 231 -5.94 19.87 -3.72
C VAL A 231 -4.93 20.41 -2.70
N LEU A 232 -4.58 21.69 -2.75
CA LEU A 232 -3.64 22.27 -1.77
C LEU A 232 -4.19 22.29 -0.34
N VAL A 233 -5.51 22.49 -0.19
CA VAL A 233 -6.17 22.40 1.13
C VAL A 233 -6.11 20.96 1.65
N SER A 234 -6.45 19.99 0.80
CA SER A 234 -6.38 18.57 1.12
C SER A 234 -4.95 18.11 1.43
N PHE A 235 -3.98 18.61 0.67
CA PHE A 235 -2.56 18.33 0.87
C PHE A 235 -2.06 18.89 2.20
N ARG A 236 -2.43 20.14 2.55
CA ARG A 236 -2.12 20.71 3.87
C ARG A 236 -2.64 19.82 4.99
N GLN A 237 -3.89 19.36 4.88
CA GLN A 237 -4.52 18.51 5.88
C GLN A 237 -3.78 17.16 6.01
N ALA A 238 -3.45 16.52 4.89
CA ALA A 238 -2.67 15.29 4.86
C ALA A 238 -1.32 15.48 5.60
N LYS A 239 -0.62 16.58 5.33
CA LYS A 239 0.69 16.87 5.94
C LYS A 239 0.62 17.22 7.42
N CYS A 240 -0.43 17.90 7.86
CA CYS A 240 -0.65 18.12 9.29
C CYS A 240 -0.83 16.78 10.03
N VAL A 241 -1.61 15.85 9.48
CA VAL A 241 -1.81 14.51 10.07
C VAL A 241 -0.52 13.69 10.02
N ALA A 242 0.17 13.68 8.87
CA ALA A 242 1.44 12.98 8.71
C ALA A 242 2.51 13.49 9.69
N LEU A 243 2.65 14.81 9.84
CA LEU A 243 3.60 15.42 10.78
C LEU A 243 3.33 15.00 12.22
N ALA A 244 2.08 15.07 12.67
CA ALA A 244 1.71 14.62 14.01
C ALA A 244 2.03 13.13 14.21
N THR A 245 1.70 12.29 13.22
CA THR A 245 1.95 10.85 13.24
C THR A 245 3.44 10.53 13.31
N TYR A 246 4.27 11.22 12.53
CA TYR A 246 5.71 10.97 12.48
C TYR A 246 6.42 11.42 13.76
N ARG A 247 5.97 12.53 14.36
CA ARG A 247 6.47 12.95 15.69
C ARG A 247 6.16 11.90 16.75
N GLN A 248 4.94 11.40 16.76
CA GLN A 248 4.55 10.33 17.68
C GLN A 248 5.35 9.04 17.44
N LEU A 249 5.44 8.59 16.19
CA LEU A 249 6.22 7.39 15.84
C LEU A 249 7.69 7.52 16.26
N HIS A 250 8.28 8.69 16.04
CA HIS A 250 9.65 8.98 16.43
C HIS A 250 9.84 8.89 17.95
N ASP A 251 8.91 9.42 18.74
CA ASP A 251 8.98 9.36 20.20
C ASP A 251 8.79 7.92 20.71
N GLU A 252 7.86 7.17 20.13
CA GLU A 252 7.63 5.75 20.42
C GLU A 252 8.86 4.90 20.09
N LEU A 253 9.42 5.03 18.87
CA LEU A 253 10.61 4.29 18.47
C LEU A 253 11.84 4.69 19.28
N ARG A 254 11.97 5.95 19.70
CA ARG A 254 13.03 6.36 20.63
C ARG A 254 12.90 5.63 21.96
N ALA A 255 11.69 5.56 22.52
CA ALA A 255 11.43 4.84 23.76
C ALA A 255 11.70 3.33 23.61
N ASP A 256 11.42 2.77 22.42
CA ASP A 256 11.67 1.37 22.08
C ASP A 256 13.16 1.09 21.74
N GLY A 257 14.04 2.09 21.75
CA GLY A 257 15.48 1.93 21.58
C GLY A 257 15.98 1.99 20.13
N ALA A 258 15.27 2.69 19.24
CA ALA A 258 15.68 2.87 17.85
C ALA A 258 17.02 3.59 17.72
N THR A 259 17.75 3.23 16.67
CA THR A 259 19.05 3.80 16.34
C THR A 259 18.94 5.28 15.96
N ALA A 260 20.04 6.02 16.17
CA ALA A 260 20.12 7.43 15.78
C ALA A 260 19.86 7.65 14.27
N GLN A 261 20.17 6.67 13.43
CA GLN A 261 19.92 6.72 12.00
C GLN A 261 18.42 6.74 11.68
N VAL A 262 17.64 5.84 12.28
CA VAL A 262 16.17 5.80 12.10
C VAL A 262 15.53 7.07 12.66
N LEU A 263 15.94 7.49 13.86
CA LEU A 263 15.40 8.69 14.49
C LEU A 263 15.72 9.96 13.67
N GLY A 264 16.96 10.08 13.19
CA GLY A 264 17.38 11.19 12.33
C GLY A 264 16.64 11.23 10.99
N TRP A 265 16.36 10.07 10.39
CA TRP A 265 15.55 9.97 9.17
C TRP A 265 14.11 10.44 9.39
N LEU A 266 13.43 9.95 10.43
CA LEU A 266 12.06 10.37 10.76
C LEU A 266 11.97 11.86 11.07
N ALA A 267 12.93 12.38 11.85
CA ALA A 267 13.02 13.80 12.16
C ALA A 267 13.24 14.63 10.88
N GLY A 268 14.14 14.21 9.99
CA GLY A 268 14.40 14.91 8.73
C GLY A 268 13.16 15.00 7.82
N VAL A 269 12.35 13.94 7.76
CA VAL A 269 11.07 13.95 7.04
C VAL A 269 10.09 14.93 7.68
N ALA A 270 9.90 14.82 9.01
CA ALA A 270 8.99 15.67 9.76
C ALA A 270 9.36 17.17 9.67
N ASP A 271 10.64 17.50 9.82
CA ASP A 271 11.15 18.87 9.72
C ASP A 271 10.95 19.45 8.31
N GLY A 272 11.05 18.61 7.28
CA GLY A 272 10.74 18.98 5.90
C GLY A 272 9.30 19.43 5.74
N TRP A 273 8.35 18.70 6.34
CA TRP A 273 6.93 19.07 6.32
C TRP A 273 6.63 20.29 7.16
N GLU A 274 7.22 20.40 8.36
CA GLU A 274 7.02 21.57 9.23
C GLU A 274 7.44 22.87 8.53
N ARG A 275 8.62 22.89 7.90
CA ARG A 275 9.09 24.06 7.13
C ARG A 275 8.16 24.40 5.96
N ALA A 276 7.69 23.41 5.22
CA ALA A 276 6.80 23.63 4.09
C ALA A 276 5.40 24.10 4.53
N LEU A 277 4.85 23.54 5.62
CA LEU A 277 3.58 23.95 6.19
C LEU A 277 3.59 25.42 6.65
N ALA A 278 4.73 25.87 7.18
CA ALA A 278 4.97 27.25 7.60
C ALA A 278 5.38 28.19 6.45
N GLY A 279 5.71 27.65 5.28
CA GLY A 279 6.26 28.40 4.14
C GLY A 279 5.72 27.90 2.80
N ASP A 280 6.60 27.30 1.99
CA ASP A 280 6.30 26.89 0.62
C ASP A 280 5.61 25.52 0.54
N LEU A 281 4.33 25.49 0.88
CA LEU A 281 3.51 24.28 0.76
C LEU A 281 3.38 23.81 -0.70
N HIS A 282 3.29 24.75 -1.65
CA HIS A 282 3.13 24.44 -3.06
C HIS A 282 4.39 23.76 -3.62
N GLY A 283 5.58 24.23 -3.25
CA GLY A 283 6.83 23.57 -3.61
C GLY A 283 6.92 22.14 -3.07
N LEU A 284 6.47 21.91 -1.83
CA LEU A 284 6.39 20.55 -1.28
C LEU A 284 5.39 19.68 -2.05
N TYR A 285 4.21 20.22 -2.39
CA TYR A 285 3.20 19.53 -3.21
C TYR A 285 3.77 19.11 -4.56
N LEU A 286 4.45 20.01 -5.27
CA LEU A 286 5.10 19.71 -6.54
C LEU A 286 6.15 18.61 -6.39
N ARG A 287 6.98 18.69 -5.35
CA ARG A 287 8.06 17.72 -5.08
C ARG A 287 7.52 16.31 -4.87
N GLU A 288 6.56 16.17 -3.97
CA GLU A 288 6.01 14.85 -3.61
C GLU A 288 5.00 14.34 -4.63
N GLY A 289 4.30 15.25 -5.33
CA GLY A 289 3.45 14.93 -6.47
C GLY A 289 4.24 14.41 -7.65
N TRP A 290 5.36 15.07 -7.99
CA TRP A 290 6.30 14.58 -9.00
C TRP A 290 6.71 13.15 -8.68
N ARG A 291 7.24 12.94 -7.48
CA ARG A 291 7.66 11.62 -7.01
C ARG A 291 6.53 10.59 -7.11
N SER A 292 5.35 10.94 -6.62
CA SER A 292 4.18 10.06 -6.61
C SER A 292 3.70 9.67 -8.01
N HIS A 293 3.64 10.62 -8.93
CA HIS A 293 3.18 10.35 -10.28
C HIS A 293 4.22 9.58 -11.11
N VAL A 294 5.51 9.85 -10.93
CA VAL A 294 6.58 9.07 -11.57
C VAL A 294 6.57 7.62 -11.09
N MET A 295 6.57 7.37 -9.77
CA MET A 295 6.64 6.01 -9.24
C MET A 295 5.47 5.14 -9.69
N ASP A 296 4.24 5.67 -9.64
CA ASP A 296 3.05 4.91 -10.04
C ASP A 296 2.97 4.71 -11.56
N LEU A 297 3.45 5.68 -12.35
CA LEU A 297 3.57 5.53 -13.81
C LEU A 297 4.55 4.41 -14.19
N GLU A 298 5.73 4.37 -13.55
CA GLU A 298 6.72 3.31 -13.81
C GLU A 298 6.16 1.94 -13.41
N ASP A 299 5.43 1.84 -12.29
CA ASP A 299 4.77 0.61 -11.86
C ASP A 299 3.72 0.15 -12.88
N ASP A 300 2.85 1.06 -13.35
CA ASP A 300 1.82 0.77 -14.35
C ASP A 300 2.39 0.33 -15.70
N LEU A 301 3.48 0.98 -16.15
CA LEU A 301 4.18 0.62 -17.38
C LEU A 301 4.83 -0.76 -17.26
N HIS A 302 5.54 -1.01 -16.16
CA HIS A 302 6.19 -2.29 -15.90
C HIS A 302 5.19 -3.44 -15.77
N GLY A 303 4.11 -3.21 -15.01
CA GLY A 303 3.02 -4.17 -14.81
C GLY A 303 2.10 -4.34 -16.03
N ARG A 304 2.20 -3.44 -17.02
CA ARG A 304 1.29 -3.35 -18.17
C ARG A 304 -0.17 -3.21 -17.73
N THR A 305 -0.40 -2.46 -16.66
CA THR A 305 -1.70 -2.22 -16.02
C THR A 305 -2.24 -0.83 -16.31
N CYS A 306 -1.75 -0.17 -17.36
CA CYS A 306 -2.09 1.21 -17.70
C CYS A 306 -3.61 1.42 -17.83
N THR A 307 -4.11 2.44 -17.13
CA THR A 307 -5.53 2.86 -17.09
C THR A 307 -5.68 4.31 -17.59
N PRO A 308 -6.90 4.85 -17.72
CA PRO A 308 -7.09 6.28 -17.95
C PRO A 308 -6.42 7.16 -16.89
N LYS A 309 -6.36 6.68 -15.64
CA LYS A 309 -5.68 7.39 -14.54
C LYS A 309 -4.17 7.48 -14.78
N THR A 310 -3.55 6.44 -15.35
CA THR A 310 -2.14 6.45 -15.74
C THR A 310 -1.84 7.58 -16.73
N LEU A 311 -2.72 7.80 -17.72
CA LEU A 311 -2.55 8.91 -18.67
C LEU A 311 -2.67 10.28 -17.99
N GLN A 312 -3.64 10.45 -17.09
CA GLN A 312 -3.77 11.69 -16.31
C GLN A 312 -2.51 11.98 -15.45
N ARG A 313 -1.88 10.95 -14.88
CA ARG A 313 -0.59 11.11 -14.17
C ARG A 313 0.50 11.65 -15.09
N VAL A 314 0.61 11.11 -16.31
CA VAL A 314 1.59 11.59 -17.30
C VAL A 314 1.28 13.02 -17.74
N ASP A 315 0.00 13.35 -17.93
CA ASP A 315 -0.43 14.69 -18.30
C ASP A 315 -0.10 15.70 -17.20
N TRP A 316 -0.28 15.33 -15.93
CA TRP A 316 0.16 16.13 -14.79
C TRP A 316 1.68 16.34 -14.79
N LEU A 317 2.47 15.29 -15.02
CA LEU A 317 3.94 15.40 -15.09
C LEU A 317 4.38 16.35 -16.22
N LEU A 318 3.77 16.22 -17.39
CA LEU A 318 4.05 17.09 -18.54
C LEU A 318 3.69 18.54 -18.24
N ASP A 319 2.57 18.81 -17.58
CA ASP A 319 2.20 20.15 -17.16
C ASP A 319 3.20 20.71 -16.14
N ALA A 320 3.50 19.95 -15.08
CA ALA A 320 4.42 20.35 -14.02
C ALA A 320 5.83 20.70 -14.56
N VAL A 321 6.36 19.97 -15.55
CA VAL A 321 7.63 20.36 -16.21
C VAL A 321 7.47 21.64 -17.03
N ARG A 322 6.34 21.82 -17.72
CA ARG A 322 6.13 23.01 -18.55
C ARG A 322 5.98 24.28 -17.72
N THR A 323 5.28 24.19 -16.60
CA THR A 323 4.89 25.35 -15.78
C THR A 323 5.82 25.57 -14.60
N HIS A 324 6.41 24.50 -14.05
CA HIS A 324 7.09 24.53 -12.75
C HIS A 324 8.48 23.87 -12.72
N HIS A 325 9.13 23.63 -13.86
CA HIS A 325 10.48 23.01 -13.90
C HIS A 325 11.51 23.66 -12.96
N GLY A 326 11.57 24.99 -12.90
CA GLY A 326 12.49 25.70 -12.01
C GLY A 326 12.22 25.42 -10.52
N ALA A 327 10.94 25.33 -10.13
CA ALA A 327 10.54 25.01 -8.77
C ALA A 327 10.83 23.54 -8.42
N LEU A 328 10.56 22.61 -9.35
CA LEU A 328 10.88 21.19 -9.20
C LEU A 328 12.38 20.97 -8.97
N LEU A 329 13.23 21.68 -9.72
CA LEU A 329 14.69 21.65 -9.52
C LEU A 329 15.08 22.23 -8.15
N ALA A 330 14.57 23.41 -7.80
CA ALA A 330 14.91 24.08 -6.54
C ALA A 330 14.49 23.28 -5.30
N GLN A 331 13.39 22.54 -5.39
CA GLN A 331 12.87 21.70 -4.30
C GLN A 331 13.50 20.30 -4.26
N GLY A 332 14.38 19.96 -5.21
CA GLY A 332 14.93 18.61 -5.33
C GLY A 332 13.86 17.56 -5.62
N GLY A 333 12.84 17.92 -6.40
CA GLY A 333 11.74 17.01 -6.76
C GLY A 333 12.05 16.04 -7.88
N LEU A 334 13.01 16.37 -8.75
CA LEU A 334 13.47 15.47 -9.80
C LEU A 334 14.34 14.36 -9.19
N PHE A 335 14.08 13.11 -9.56
CA PHE A 335 14.76 11.90 -9.07
C PHE A 335 14.75 10.81 -10.15
N ASP A 336 15.42 9.69 -9.90
CA ASP A 336 15.51 8.55 -10.83
C ASP A 336 16.12 8.92 -12.20
N GLY A 337 17.15 9.77 -12.16
CA GLY A 337 17.87 10.28 -13.32
C GLY A 337 17.21 11.49 -13.99
N ASP A 338 16.04 11.93 -13.54
CA ASP A 338 15.41 13.15 -14.04
C ASP A 338 16.17 14.41 -13.63
N GLU A 339 16.88 14.37 -12.50
CA GLU A 339 17.73 15.46 -12.02
C GLU A 339 18.83 15.86 -13.02
N ALA A 340 19.23 14.95 -13.90
CA ALA A 340 20.26 15.17 -14.91
C ALA A 340 19.70 15.67 -16.25
N ARG A 341 18.37 15.76 -16.39
CA ARG A 341 17.71 16.08 -17.67
C ARG A 341 17.36 17.55 -17.75
N SER A 342 17.48 18.11 -18.96
CA SER A 342 16.93 19.43 -19.25
C SER A 342 15.40 19.38 -19.28
N ARG A 343 14.75 20.54 -19.17
CA ARG A 343 13.30 20.68 -19.33
C ARG A 343 12.79 19.99 -20.59
N ASP A 344 13.43 20.22 -21.73
CA ASP A 344 13.03 19.62 -23.01
C ASP A 344 13.25 18.10 -23.02
N GLY A 345 14.33 17.63 -22.37
CA GLY A 345 14.60 16.20 -22.19
C GLY A 345 13.54 15.49 -21.34
N LEU A 346 13.06 16.14 -20.27
CA LEU A 346 11.96 15.63 -19.45
C LEU A 346 10.65 15.59 -20.24
N ILE A 347 10.32 16.67 -20.98
CA ILE A 347 9.13 16.71 -21.85
C ILE A 347 9.18 15.57 -22.87
N ALA A 348 10.33 15.33 -23.51
CA ALA A 348 10.51 14.25 -24.47
C ALA A 348 10.32 12.87 -23.80
N ARG A 349 10.94 12.64 -22.63
CA ARG A 349 10.81 11.40 -21.86
C ARG A 349 9.35 11.10 -21.52
N TYR A 350 8.65 12.04 -20.89
CA TYR A 350 7.27 11.81 -20.46
C TYR A 350 6.28 11.77 -21.63
N THR A 351 6.57 12.45 -22.75
CA THR A 351 5.80 12.27 -23.99
C THR A 351 5.95 10.86 -24.55
N ALA A 352 7.15 10.28 -24.50
CA ALA A 352 7.38 8.90 -24.93
C ALA A 352 6.64 7.90 -24.02
N LYS A 353 6.74 8.08 -22.70
CA LYS A 353 6.01 7.26 -21.72
C LYS A 353 4.50 7.36 -21.86
N ARG A 354 3.98 8.55 -22.21
CA ARG A 354 2.56 8.74 -22.52
C ARG A 354 2.13 7.83 -23.67
N ARG A 355 2.89 7.83 -24.78
CA ARG A 355 2.62 6.99 -25.96
C ARG A 355 2.70 5.50 -25.65
N GLU A 356 3.66 5.12 -24.81
CA GLU A 356 3.79 3.74 -24.32
C GLU A 356 2.56 3.32 -23.51
N ALA A 357 2.14 4.16 -22.55
CA ALA A 357 0.95 3.93 -21.74
C ALA A 357 -0.33 3.85 -22.59
N GLU A 358 -0.47 4.68 -23.62
CA GLU A 358 -1.57 4.60 -24.61
C GLU A 358 -1.59 3.25 -25.32
N GLY A 359 -0.43 2.73 -25.71
CA GLY A 359 -0.31 1.41 -26.35
C GLY A 359 -0.60 0.23 -25.41
N LEU A 360 -0.52 0.46 -24.10
CA LEU A 360 -0.74 -0.55 -23.06
C LEU A 360 -2.11 -0.43 -22.37
N GLN A 361 -2.96 0.54 -22.73
CA GLN A 361 -4.24 0.73 -22.06
C GLN A 361 -5.07 -0.54 -22.06
N VAL A 362 -5.37 -1.04 -20.87
CA VAL A 362 -6.31 -2.13 -20.70
C VAL A 362 -7.71 -1.56 -20.94
N ARG A 363 -8.45 -2.09 -21.91
CA ARG A 363 -9.88 -1.81 -22.04
C ARG A 363 -10.59 -2.46 -20.87
N LEU A 364 -10.80 -1.71 -19.79
CA LEU A 364 -11.66 -2.16 -18.70
C LEU A 364 -13.10 -2.21 -19.23
N ALA A 365 -13.73 -3.39 -19.14
CA ALA A 365 -15.16 -3.49 -19.35
C ALA A 365 -15.87 -2.63 -18.28
N ALA A 366 -16.77 -1.76 -18.73
CA ALA A 366 -17.52 -0.81 -17.91
C ALA A 366 -18.39 -1.49 -16.85
#